data_AF-A0A4R9PHG3-F1
#
_entry.id   AF-A0A4R9PHG3-F1
#
_cell.length_a   1.000
_cell.length_b   1.000
_cell.length_c   1.000
_cell.angle_alpha   90.00
_cell.angle_beta   90.00
_cell.angle_gamma   90.00
#
_symmetry.space_group_name_H-M   'P 1'
#
loop_
_entity.id
_entity.type
_entity.pdbx_description
1 polymer ?
#
loop_
_entity_poly.entity_id
_entity_poly.type
_entity_poly.pdbx_seq_one_letter_code
_entity_poly.pdbx_strand_id
1 'polypeptide(L)'
;GGSSVNSMVYSGGNRCDYDQWRDLGNEGWGYDDLLPYFRKSEDNERYLDDYHGQGGPLGVSDQRSPIDLTRVYIRAAQQAGYPYNTDFNGAQQHGVGYYQVTQR
;
A
#
# COMPACT_ATOMS: atom_id res chain seq x y z
N GLY A 1 -16.33 13.90 3.29
CA GLY A 1 -16.26 12.46 3.65
C GLY A 1 -15.00 12.22 4.46
N GLY A 2 -14.80 11.02 5.04
CA GLY A 2 -13.60 10.75 5.86
C GLY A 2 -12.27 10.96 5.15
N SER A 3 -12.26 10.83 3.81
CA SER A 3 -11.08 11.08 2.96
C SER A 3 -10.53 12.51 3.02
N SER A 4 -11.33 13.51 3.40
CA SER A 4 -10.87 14.90 3.47
C SER A 4 -10.19 15.27 4.79
N VAL A 5 -10.16 14.35 5.76
CA VAL A 5 -9.59 14.57 7.10
C VAL A 5 -8.65 13.44 7.56
N ASN A 6 -8.44 12.42 6.72
CA ASN A 6 -7.57 11.30 7.07
C ASN A 6 -6.08 11.64 6.89
N SER A 7 -5.20 10.76 7.34
CA SER A 7 -3.74 10.91 7.17
C SER A 7 -3.24 10.60 5.75
N MET A 8 -4.14 10.31 4.81
CA MET A 8 -3.87 10.05 3.39
C MET A 8 -2.92 8.87 3.10
N VAL A 9 -2.60 8.04 4.09
CA VAL A 9 -1.81 6.81 3.89
C VAL A 9 -2.57 5.87 2.97
N TYR A 10 -1.90 5.40 1.90
CA TYR A 10 -2.46 4.44 0.97
C TYR A 10 -1.94 3.03 1.28
N SER A 11 -2.86 2.11 1.58
CA SER A 11 -2.57 0.70 1.82
C SER A 11 -3.72 -0.14 1.27
N GLY A 12 -3.38 -1.14 0.45
CA GLY A 12 -4.32 -2.06 -0.19
C GLY A 12 -4.78 -3.21 0.71
N GLY A 13 -4.40 -3.22 1.99
CA GLY A 13 -4.74 -4.28 2.95
C GLY A 13 -3.83 -5.51 2.85
N ASN A 14 -3.97 -6.46 3.78
CA ASN A 14 -3.19 -7.70 3.75
C ASN A 14 -3.96 -8.79 2.99
N ARG A 15 -3.25 -9.58 2.17
CA ARG A 15 -3.81 -10.74 1.46
C ARG A 15 -4.64 -11.66 2.38
N CYS A 16 -4.14 -11.95 3.58
CA CYS A 16 -4.81 -12.83 4.53
C CYS A 16 -6.17 -12.30 4.97
N ASP A 17 -6.37 -10.98 5.05
CA ASP A 17 -7.64 -10.39 5.46
C ASP A 17 -8.74 -10.69 4.42
N TYR A 18 -8.41 -10.53 3.14
CA TYR A 18 -9.34 -10.80 2.03
C TYR A 18 -9.58 -12.28 1.80
N ASP A 19 -8.51 -13.09 1.86
CA ASP A 19 -8.63 -14.55 1.77
C ASP A 19 -9.50 -15.09 2.92
N GLN A 20 -9.37 -14.54 4.13
CA GLN A 20 -10.26 -14.89 5.24
C GLN A 20 -11.72 -14.50 4.95
N TRP A 21 -11.98 -13.35 4.30
CA TRP A 21 -13.36 -12.99 3.92
C TRP A 21 -13.96 -13.99 2.94
N ARG A 22 -13.20 -14.42 1.94
CA ARG A 22 -13.61 -15.48 1.02
C ARG A 22 -13.92 -16.77 1.77
N ASP A 23 -13.03 -17.18 2.67
CA ASP A 23 -13.16 -18.44 3.41
C ASP A 23 -14.33 -18.43 4.41
N LEU A 24 -14.79 -17.24 4.83
CA LEU A 24 -16.03 -17.04 5.60
C LEU A 24 -17.31 -17.14 4.76
N GLY A 25 -17.21 -17.48 3.47
CA GLY A 25 -18.33 -17.69 2.55
C GLY A 25 -18.64 -16.52 1.61
N ASN A 26 -17.78 -15.49 1.57
CA ASN A 26 -17.94 -14.37 0.64
C ASN A 26 -17.19 -14.66 -0.68
N GLU A 27 -17.78 -15.49 -1.53
CA GLU A 27 -17.17 -15.83 -2.82
C GLU A 27 -16.82 -14.58 -3.65
N GLY A 28 -15.64 -14.56 -4.26
CA GLY A 28 -15.11 -13.42 -5.03
C GLY A 28 -14.51 -12.28 -4.19
N TRP A 29 -14.39 -12.44 -2.87
CA TRP A 29 -13.70 -11.47 -1.99
C TRP A 29 -12.28 -11.87 -1.62
N GLY A 30 -11.69 -12.86 -2.31
CA GLY A 30 -10.29 -13.22 -2.12
C GLY A 30 -9.36 -12.14 -2.65
N TYR A 31 -8.11 -12.12 -2.18
CA TYR A 31 -7.17 -11.07 -2.61
C TYR A 31 -6.97 -11.06 -4.13
N ASP A 32 -6.83 -12.23 -4.76
CA ASP A 32 -6.61 -12.34 -6.20
C ASP A 32 -7.86 -11.93 -7.02
N ASP A 33 -9.06 -12.05 -6.45
CA ASP A 33 -10.31 -11.57 -7.06
C ASP A 33 -10.38 -10.03 -7.01
N LEU A 34 -9.87 -9.42 -5.94
CA LEU A 34 -9.93 -7.98 -5.69
C LEU A 34 -8.75 -7.21 -6.30
N LEU A 35 -7.60 -7.85 -6.52
CA LEU A 35 -6.39 -7.23 -7.05
C LEU A 35 -6.61 -6.45 -8.37
N PRO A 36 -7.36 -6.96 -9.36
CA PRO A 36 -7.68 -6.20 -10.57
C PRO A 36 -8.43 -4.89 -10.28
N TYR A 37 -9.26 -4.85 -9.24
CA TYR A 37 -10.01 -3.66 -8.85
C TYR A 37 -9.12 -2.64 -8.13
N PHE A 38 -8.20 -3.09 -7.29
CA PHE A 38 -7.19 -2.20 -6.68
C PHE A 38 -6.36 -1.53 -7.77
N ARG A 39 -5.81 -2.30 -8.71
CA ARG A 39 -5.05 -1.78 -9.86
C ARG A 39 -5.89 -0.83 -10.71
N LYS A 40 -7.14 -1.17 -11.01
CA LYS A 40 -8.02 -0.29 -11.79
C LYS A 40 -8.30 1.05 -11.09
N SER A 41 -8.33 1.07 -9.76
CA SER A 41 -8.61 2.29 -8.99
C SER A 41 -7.41 3.24 -8.91
N GLU A 42 -6.20 2.73 -9.07
CA GLU A 42 -4.94 3.39 -8.78
C GLU A 42 -4.35 4.13 -9.99
N ASP A 43 -3.81 5.33 -9.74
CA ASP A 43 -2.91 6.08 -10.61
C ASP A 43 -1.57 6.25 -9.89
N ASN A 44 -0.75 5.19 -9.89
CA ASN A 44 0.53 5.17 -9.17
C ASN A 44 1.61 5.95 -9.93
N GLU A 45 2.30 6.87 -9.25
CA GLU A 45 3.36 7.69 -9.84
C GLU A 45 4.64 6.88 -10.13
N ARG A 46 4.89 5.79 -9.39
CA ARG A 46 6.17 5.07 -9.39
C ARG A 46 6.09 3.68 -10.04
N TYR A 47 5.02 2.94 -9.80
CA TYR A 47 4.92 1.53 -10.16
C TYR A 47 3.89 1.29 -11.27
N LEU A 48 4.14 0.26 -12.08
CA LEU A 48 3.19 -0.34 -13.02
C LEU A 48 3.59 -1.80 -13.21
N ASP A 49 2.98 -2.68 -12.44
CA ASP A 49 3.32 -4.10 -12.38
C ASP A 49 2.08 -4.94 -12.02
N ASP A 50 2.30 -6.16 -11.54
CA ASP A 50 1.23 -7.09 -11.18
C ASP A 50 0.41 -6.63 -9.97
N TYR A 51 0.92 -5.70 -9.16
CA TYR A 51 0.27 -5.20 -7.94
C TYR A 51 -0.29 -3.78 -8.11
N HIS A 52 0.32 -2.99 -9.00
CA HIS A 52 -0.01 -1.58 -9.18
C HIS A 52 -0.67 -1.25 -10.52
N GLY A 53 -1.47 -0.18 -10.52
CA GLY A 53 -2.11 0.39 -11.71
C GLY A 53 -1.75 1.84 -11.98
N GLN A 54 -1.98 2.28 -13.22
CA GLN A 54 -1.83 3.67 -13.66
C GLN A 54 -3.07 4.11 -14.45
N GLY A 55 -3.41 5.41 -14.36
CA GLY A 55 -4.56 5.99 -15.05
C GLY A 55 -5.91 5.79 -14.35
N GLY A 56 -5.91 5.21 -13.15
CA GLY A 56 -7.09 5.17 -12.29
C GLY A 56 -7.50 6.55 -11.73
N PRO A 57 -8.65 6.65 -11.07
CA PRO A 57 -9.11 7.90 -10.48
C PRO A 57 -8.33 8.32 -9.21
N LEU A 58 -7.62 7.42 -8.55
CA LEU A 58 -6.93 7.68 -7.28
C LEU A 58 -5.43 7.89 -7.49
N GLY A 59 -4.98 9.14 -7.42
CA GLY A 59 -3.54 9.45 -7.45
C GLY A 59 -2.83 8.89 -6.22
N VAL A 60 -1.79 8.08 -6.44
CA VAL A 60 -0.95 7.48 -5.39
C VAL A 60 0.51 7.87 -5.65
N SER A 61 1.15 8.47 -4.66
CA SER A 61 2.49 9.04 -4.79
C SER A 61 3.34 8.80 -3.54
N ASP A 62 4.66 8.92 -3.69
CA ASP A 62 5.55 9.00 -2.53
C ASP A 62 5.32 10.32 -1.78
N GLN A 63 5.57 10.33 -0.47
CA GLN A 63 5.48 11.55 0.34
C GLN A 63 6.41 12.63 -0.22
N ARG A 64 5.88 13.85 -0.47
CA ARG A 64 6.66 14.96 -1.04
C ARG A 64 7.69 15.55 -0.07
N SER A 65 7.38 15.55 1.23
CA SER A 65 8.25 16.10 2.28
C SER A 65 8.20 15.22 3.53
N PRO A 66 8.82 14.02 3.49
CA PRO A 66 8.92 13.18 4.67
C PRO A 66 9.83 13.85 5.71
N ILE A 67 9.45 13.78 6.98
CA ILE A 67 10.28 14.33 8.06
C ILE A 67 11.58 13.51 8.22
N ASP A 68 12.68 14.18 8.54
CA ASP A 68 13.99 13.53 8.71
C ASP A 68 13.99 12.42 9.77
N LEU A 69 13.16 12.56 10.80
CA LEU A 69 13.00 11.55 11.85
C LEU A 69 12.53 10.20 11.28
N THR A 70 11.69 10.20 10.25
CA THR A 70 11.22 8.95 9.60
C THR A 70 12.40 8.18 9.01
N ARG A 71 13.35 8.88 8.38
CA ARG A 71 14.56 8.25 7.84
C ARG A 71 15.41 7.63 8.95
N VAL A 72 15.57 8.32 10.07
CA VAL A 72 16.31 7.81 11.23
C VAL A 72 15.62 6.58 11.81
N TYR A 73 14.30 6.62 11.94
CA TYR A 73 13.49 5.50 12.42
C TYR A 73 13.62 4.27 11.54
N ILE A 74 13.46 4.41 10.21
CA ILE A 74 13.61 3.30 9.25
C ILE A 74 14.99 2.67 9.40
N ARG A 75 16.04 3.48 9.50
CA ARG A 75 17.41 2.98 9.66
C ARG A 75 17.60 2.21 10.96
N ALA A 76 17.04 2.70 12.06
CA ALA A 76 17.09 2.02 13.36
C ALA A 76 16.34 0.68 13.31
N ALA A 77 15.18 0.62 12.65
CA ALA A 77 14.43 -0.62 12.47
C ALA A 77 15.21 -1.64 11.61
N GLN A 78 15.91 -1.19 10.56
CA GLN A 78 16.81 -2.06 9.80
C GLN A 78 17.94 -2.63 10.66
N GLN A 79 18.53 -1.82 11.56
CA GLN A 79 19.54 -2.29 12.51
C GLN A 79 18.97 -3.30 13.52
N ALA A 80 17.68 -3.21 13.84
CA ALA A 80 16.98 -4.20 14.66
C ALA A 80 16.60 -5.48 13.90
N GLY A 81 16.95 -5.60 12.61
CA GLY A 81 16.74 -6.79 11.79
C GLY A 81 15.49 -6.79 10.92
N TYR A 82 14.70 -5.70 10.91
CA TYR A 82 13.55 -5.61 10.01
C TYR A 82 14.01 -5.34 8.58
N PRO A 83 13.50 -6.09 7.58
CA PRO A 83 13.86 -5.83 6.18
C PRO A 83 13.32 -4.47 5.76
N TYR A 84 14.07 -3.79 4.90
CA TYR A 84 13.57 -2.56 4.27
C TYR A 84 12.56 -2.93 3.19
N ASN A 85 11.36 -2.39 3.32
CA ASN A 85 10.30 -2.57 2.34
C ASN A 85 10.06 -1.24 1.61
N THR A 86 10.18 -1.25 0.28
CA THR A 86 9.92 -0.09 -0.57
C THR A 86 8.48 -0.02 -1.07
N ASP A 87 7.70 -1.08 -0.84
CA ASP A 87 6.35 -1.21 -1.35
C ASP A 87 5.54 -2.19 -0.46
N PHE A 88 4.67 -1.61 0.35
CA PHE A 88 3.79 -2.37 1.24
C PHE A 88 2.61 -3.02 0.52
N ASN A 89 2.31 -2.62 -0.71
CA ASN A 89 1.20 -3.13 -1.51
C ASN A 89 1.64 -4.15 -2.57
N GLY A 90 2.94 -4.40 -2.70
CA GLY A 90 3.51 -5.41 -3.58
C GLY A 90 3.46 -6.83 -3.01
N ALA A 91 4.35 -7.68 -3.54
CA ALA A 91 4.35 -9.12 -3.24
C ALA A 91 4.54 -9.46 -1.75
N GLN A 92 5.23 -8.62 -0.99
CA GLN A 92 5.46 -8.82 0.44
C GLN A 92 5.23 -7.53 1.21
N GLN A 93 4.35 -7.61 2.21
CA GLN A 93 4.06 -6.46 3.08
C GLN A 93 5.05 -6.34 4.26
N HIS A 94 5.74 -7.42 4.64
CA HIS A 94 6.62 -7.42 5.82
C HIS A 94 7.83 -6.49 5.64
N GLY A 95 8.07 -5.64 6.63
CA GLY A 95 9.28 -4.82 6.72
C GLY A 95 9.00 -3.41 7.23
N VAL A 96 9.96 -2.53 7.01
CA VAL A 96 9.92 -1.12 7.41
C VAL A 96 10.25 -0.22 6.22
N GLY A 97 9.57 0.91 6.08
CA GLY A 97 9.65 1.71 4.87
C GLY A 97 8.79 2.96 4.90
N TYR A 98 8.74 3.64 3.77
CA TYR A 98 7.84 4.77 3.55
C TYR A 98 6.52 4.29 2.97
N TYR A 99 5.41 4.85 3.46
CA TYR A 99 4.11 4.67 2.81
C TYR A 99 3.96 5.64 1.65
N GLN A 100 3.32 5.17 0.60
CA GLN A 100 2.71 6.04 -0.39
C GLN A 100 1.43 6.67 0.17
N VAL A 101 1.06 7.81 -0.40
CA VAL A 101 -0.06 8.64 0.05
C VAL A 101 -0.93 9.05 -1.13
N THR A 102 -2.19 9.35 -0.85
CA THR A 102 -3.13 9.90 -1.85
C THR A 102 -3.07 11.43 -1.88
N GLN A 103 -1.86 11.97 -2.04
CA GLN A 103 -1.60 13.42 -2.13
C GLN A 103 -1.10 13.72 -3.54
N ARG A 104 -1.71 14.69 -4.22
CA ARG A 104 -1.25 15.17 -5.53
C ARG A 104 -0.88 16.63 -5.44
#